data_AF-A0A1Q6HUT1-F1
#
_entry.id   AF-A0A1Q6HUT1-F1
#
_cell.length_a   1.000
_cell.length_b   1.000
_cell.length_c   1.000
_cell.angle_alpha   90.00
_cell.angle_beta   90.00
_cell.angle_gamma   90.00
#
_symmetry.space_group_name_H-M   'P 1'
#
loop_
_entity.id
_entity.type
_entity.pdbx_description
1 polymer ?
#
loop_
_entity_poly.entity_id
_entity_poly.type
_entity_poly.pdbx_seq_one_letter_code
_entity_poly.pdbx_strand_id
1 'polypeptide(L)'
;MELITSIIIIVFAVLQIILFFKVWGMTNDVKDLKNKLESKKGNASNWSKDFALKMTINQKEQAKEILYKEILSSKAFAELIRSNTAAEAYKLNMIEKINNEYDIYLRAIGESSFTIDCDNRIYNVFR
;
A
#
# COMPACT_ATOMS: atom_id res chain seq x y z
N MET A 1 -13.76 -27.84 -56.65
CA MET A 1 -14.42 -27.43 -55.40
C MET A 1 -13.87 -28.19 -54.20
N GLU A 2 -13.73 -29.52 -54.25
CA GLU A 2 -13.29 -30.33 -53.09
C GLU A 2 -11.86 -30.07 -52.60
N LEU A 3 -10.88 -29.84 -53.50
CA LEU A 3 -9.50 -29.53 -53.12
C LEU A 3 -9.39 -28.22 -52.33
N ILE A 4 -10.17 -27.20 -52.72
CA ILE A 4 -10.19 -25.89 -52.05
C ILE A 4 -10.79 -26.04 -50.65
N THR A 5 -11.89 -26.78 -50.53
CA THR A 5 -12.52 -27.07 -49.22
C THR A 5 -11.57 -27.82 -48.29
N SER A 6 -10.83 -28.81 -48.80
CA SER A 6 -9.84 -29.56 -48.02
C SER A 6 -8.71 -28.66 -47.48
N ILE A 7 -8.18 -27.77 -48.32
CA ILE A 7 -7.14 -26.81 -47.93
C ILE A 7 -7.66 -25.86 -46.83
N ILE A 8 -8.89 -25.36 -46.96
CA ILE A 8 -9.50 -24.45 -45.97
C ILE A 8 -9.63 -25.15 -44.61
N ILE A 9 -10.05 -26.42 -44.59
CA ILE A 9 -10.20 -27.20 -43.34
C ILE A 9 -8.85 -27.40 -42.66
N ILE A 10 -7.79 -27.71 -43.41
CA ILE A 10 -6.43 -27.89 -42.88
C ILE A 10 -5.90 -26.58 -42.29
N VAL A 11 -6.05 -25.46 -43.02
CA VAL A 11 -5.64 -24.14 -42.53
C VAL A 11 -6.42 -23.77 -41.25
N PHE A 12 -7.72 -24.05 -41.22
CA PHE A 12 -8.54 -23.81 -40.04
C PHE A 12 -8.08 -24.64 -38.84
N ALA A 13 -7.77 -25.93 -39.03
CA ALA A 13 -7.27 -26.79 -37.97
C ALA A 13 -5.95 -26.29 -37.37
N VAL A 14 -5.00 -25.85 -38.20
CA VAL A 14 -3.73 -25.27 -37.74
C VAL A 14 -3.96 -23.94 -37.00
N LEU A 15 -4.84 -23.08 -37.52
CA LEU A 15 -5.20 -21.82 -36.86
C LEU A 15 -5.85 -22.05 -35.48
N GLN A 16 -6.71 -23.06 -35.34
CA GLN A 16 -7.31 -23.40 -34.04
C GLN A 16 -6.25 -23.82 -33.02
N ILE A 17 -5.27 -24.64 -33.42
CA ILE A 17 -4.17 -25.07 -32.53
C ILE A 17 -3.37 -23.85 -32.05
N ILE A 18 -3.04 -22.91 -32.94
CA ILE A 18 -2.32 -21.67 -32.58
C ILE A 18 -3.15 -20.80 -31.63
N LEU A 19 -4.46 -20.70 -31.85
CA LEU A 19 -5.38 -19.95 -30.98
C LEU A 19 -5.44 -20.57 -29.57
N PHE A 20 -5.45 -21.89 -29.43
CA PHE A 20 -5.40 -22.55 -28.12
C PHE A 20 -4.11 -22.22 -27.35
N PHE A 21 -2.94 -22.26 -28.01
CA PHE A 21 -1.68 -21.86 -27.38
C PHE A 21 -1.68 -20.37 -26.98
N LYS A 22 -2.27 -19.50 -27.80
CA LYS A 22 -2.38 -18.06 -27.52
C LYS A 22 -3.26 -17.78 -26.29
N VAL A 23 -4.41 -18.45 -26.16
CA VAL A 23 -5.31 -18.31 -25.00
C VAL A 23 -4.67 -18.84 -23.71
N TRP A 24 -3.89 -19.93 -23.81
CA TRP A 24 -3.14 -20.46 -22.67
C TRP A 24 -2.07 -19.50 -22.15
N GLY A 25 -1.34 -18.84 -23.05
CA GLY A 25 -0.40 -17.76 -22.68
C GLY A 25 -1.10 -16.62 -21.94
N MET A 26 -2.21 -16.12 -22.49
CA MET A 26 -3.01 -15.06 -21.84
C MET A 26 -3.56 -15.48 -20.47
N THR A 27 -3.98 -16.74 -20.32
CA THR A 27 -4.48 -17.25 -19.04
C THR A 27 -3.37 -17.36 -17.99
N ASN A 28 -2.14 -17.68 -18.41
CA ASN A 28 -0.98 -17.69 -17.53
C ASN A 28 -0.61 -16.28 -17.04
N ASP A 29 -0.70 -15.27 -17.91
CA ASP A 29 -0.47 -13.87 -17.54
C ASP A 29 -1.49 -13.37 -16.49
N VAL A 30 -2.77 -13.78 -16.62
CA VAL A 30 -3.82 -13.47 -15.62
C VAL A 30 -3.51 -14.12 -14.28
N LYS A 31 -2.97 -15.35 -14.28
CA LYS A 31 -2.56 -16.05 -13.05
C LYS A 31 -1.39 -15.33 -12.36
N ASP A 32 -0.41 -14.86 -13.12
CA ASP A 32 0.70 -14.07 -12.58
C ASP A 32 0.22 -12.73 -12.01
N LEU A 33 -0.69 -12.05 -12.70
CA LEU A 33 -1.32 -10.82 -12.20
C LEU A 33 -2.08 -11.04 -10.90
N LYS A 34 -2.87 -12.11 -10.80
CA LYS A 34 -3.58 -12.48 -9.57
C LYS A 34 -2.62 -12.72 -8.41
N ASN A 35 -1.51 -13.44 -8.65
CA ASN A 35 -0.50 -13.68 -7.63
C ASN A 35 0.19 -12.39 -7.16
N LYS A 36 0.48 -11.44 -8.06
CA LYS A 36 1.03 -10.12 -7.70
C LYS A 36 0.05 -9.25 -6.92
N LEU A 37 -1.25 -9.34 -7.23
CA LEU A 37 -2.29 -8.63 -6.48
C LEU A 37 -2.51 -9.25 -5.08
N GLU A 38 -2.46 -10.59 -4.97
CA GLU A 38 -2.57 -11.28 -3.68
C GLU A 38 -1.34 -11.08 -2.80
N SER A 39 -0.12 -11.05 -3.37
CA SER A 39 1.09 -10.70 -2.62
C SER A 39 1.05 -9.23 -2.15
N LYS A 40 0.50 -8.31 -2.94
CA LYS A 40 0.24 -6.93 -2.49
C LYS A 40 -0.80 -6.85 -1.37
N LYS A 41 -1.82 -7.72 -1.38
CA LYS A 41 -2.85 -7.80 -0.32
C LYS A 41 -2.32 -8.43 0.97
N GLY A 42 -1.39 -9.37 0.88
CA GLY A 42 -0.68 -9.96 2.02
C GLY A 42 0.42 -9.05 2.60
N ASN A 43 0.89 -8.07 1.83
CA ASN A 43 1.92 -7.11 2.21
C ASN A 43 1.40 -5.69 2.49
N ALA A 44 0.08 -5.47 2.55
CA ALA A 44 -0.44 -4.29 3.22
C ALA A 44 -0.15 -4.51 4.70
N SER A 45 0.86 -3.80 5.24
CA SER A 45 1.23 -3.86 6.66
C SER A 45 -0.06 -3.77 7.46
N ASN A 46 -0.44 -4.88 8.11
CA ASN A 46 -1.56 -4.86 9.02
C ASN A 46 -1.04 -4.27 10.34
N TRP A 47 -0.44 -3.09 10.24
CA TRP A 47 0.26 -2.41 11.32
C TRP A 47 -0.66 -2.26 12.53
N SER A 48 -1.97 -2.13 12.30
CA SER A 48 -2.99 -2.08 13.34
C SER A 48 -3.15 -3.42 14.07
N LYS A 49 -3.06 -4.55 13.37
CA LYS A 49 -3.03 -5.89 14.00
C LYS A 49 -1.71 -6.13 14.73
N ASP A 50 -0.60 -5.71 14.14
CA ASP A 50 0.72 -5.84 14.78
C ASP A 50 0.80 -4.97 16.04
N PHE A 51 0.31 -3.74 15.95
CA PHE A 51 0.12 -2.83 17.08
C PHE A 51 -0.77 -3.46 18.16
N ALA A 52 -1.94 -3.97 17.79
CA ALA A 52 -2.86 -4.61 18.73
C ALA A 52 -2.20 -5.81 19.41
N LEU A 53 -1.48 -6.65 18.66
CA LEU A 53 -0.71 -7.76 19.20
C LEU A 53 0.32 -7.26 20.23
N LYS A 54 1.14 -6.26 19.89
CA LYS A 54 2.12 -5.66 20.81
C LYS A 54 1.48 -5.12 22.09
N MET A 55 0.32 -4.49 21.98
CA MET A 55 -0.46 -4.02 23.14
C MET A 55 -0.95 -5.18 24.01
N THR A 56 -1.45 -6.27 23.41
CA THR A 56 -1.93 -7.45 24.18
C THR A 56 -0.81 -8.19 24.92
N ILE A 57 0.41 -8.19 24.38
CA ILE A 57 1.59 -8.78 25.03
C ILE A 57 2.34 -7.77 25.92
N ASN A 58 1.71 -6.63 26.23
CA ASN A 58 2.24 -5.55 27.07
C ASN A 58 3.60 -4.98 26.59
N GLN A 59 3.89 -5.07 25.29
CA GLN A 59 5.09 -4.50 24.66
C GLN A 59 4.80 -3.09 24.15
N LYS A 60 4.49 -2.19 25.08
CA LYS A 60 4.03 -0.83 24.79
C LYS A 60 5.01 -0.02 23.95
N GLU A 61 6.32 -0.12 24.22
CA GLU A 61 7.36 0.58 23.45
C GLU A 61 7.43 0.12 21.99
N GLN A 62 7.27 -1.18 21.73
CA GLN A 62 7.25 -1.71 20.37
C GLN A 62 5.96 -1.33 19.65
N ALA A 63 4.83 -1.28 20.36
CA ALA A 63 3.58 -0.76 19.81
C ALA A 63 3.72 0.72 19.40
N LYS A 64 4.37 1.52 20.24
CA LYS A 64 4.68 2.91 19.95
C LYS A 64 5.57 3.08 18.71
N GLU A 65 6.62 2.26 18.58
CA GLU A 65 7.48 2.28 17.39
C GLU A 65 6.68 1.99 16.09
N ILE A 66 5.81 0.98 16.12
CA ILE A 66 4.93 0.64 14.98
C ILE A 66 4.02 1.80 14.62
N LEU A 67 3.34 2.39 15.62
CA LEU A 67 2.44 3.52 15.42
C LEU A 67 3.17 4.71 14.80
N TYR A 68 4.33 5.07 15.35
CA TYR A 68 5.10 6.21 14.89
C TYR A 68 5.63 5.99 13.47
N LYS A 69 6.10 4.78 13.16
CA LYS A 69 6.53 4.44 11.81
C LYS A 69 5.40 4.62 10.78
N GLU A 70 4.17 4.24 11.14
CA GLU A 70 3.01 4.43 10.28
C GLU A 70 2.67 5.91 10.11
N ILE A 71 2.64 6.69 11.21
CA ILE A 71 2.42 8.14 11.16
C ILE A 71 3.42 8.82 10.22
N LEU A 72 4.71 8.49 10.34
CA LEU A 72 5.78 9.04 9.49
C LEU A 72 5.65 8.62 8.01
N SER A 73 5.04 7.47 7.75
CA SER A 73 4.79 6.96 6.39
C SER A 73 3.49 7.50 5.79
N SER A 74 2.66 8.19 6.59
CA SER A 74 1.36 8.70 6.14
C SER A 74 1.50 9.84 5.13
N LYS A 75 0.52 9.95 4.24
CA LYS A 75 0.47 11.05 3.26
C LYS A 75 0.40 12.42 3.93
N ALA A 76 -0.37 12.53 5.03
CA ALA A 76 -0.52 13.77 5.78
C ALA A 76 0.82 14.24 6.36
N PHE A 77 1.63 13.29 6.87
CA PHE A 77 2.97 13.59 7.35
C PHE A 77 3.93 14.03 6.24
N ALA A 78 3.94 13.30 5.12
CA ALA A 78 4.78 13.66 3.97
C ALA A 78 4.44 15.08 3.46
N GLU A 79 3.16 15.44 3.45
CA GLU A 79 2.69 16.76 3.06
C GLU A 79 3.07 17.85 4.08
N LEU A 80 2.97 17.55 5.38
CA LEU A 80 3.42 18.42 6.47
C LEU A 80 4.90 18.80 6.28
N ILE A 81 5.79 17.83 6.06
CA ILE A 81 7.24 18.07 5.94
C ILE A 81 7.62 18.81 4.66
N ARG A 82 6.91 18.57 3.54
CA ARG A 82 7.14 19.27 2.26
C ARG A 82 6.72 20.74 2.30
N SER A 83 5.85 21.13 3.23
CA SER A 83 5.21 22.46 3.29
C SER A 83 6.09 23.59 3.87
N ASN A 84 7.38 23.69 3.48
CA ASN A 84 8.38 24.63 4.04
C ASN A 84 7.95 26.11 4.14
N THR A 85 6.94 26.51 3.37
CA THR A 85 6.48 27.90 3.24
C THR A 85 5.00 28.07 3.62
N ALA A 86 4.34 27.05 4.14
CA ALA A 86 2.92 27.12 4.50
C ALA A 86 2.71 27.89 5.80
N ALA A 87 1.62 28.67 5.86
CA ALA A 87 1.21 29.39 7.06
C ALA A 87 1.09 28.42 8.25
N GLU A 88 1.46 28.87 9.45
CA GLU A 88 1.40 28.06 10.68
C GLU A 88 0.04 27.38 10.90
N ALA A 89 -1.06 28.04 10.51
CA ALA A 89 -2.40 27.48 10.55
C ALA A 89 -2.57 26.21 9.69
N TYR A 90 -1.89 26.12 8.53
CA TYR A 90 -1.93 24.94 7.66
C TYR A 90 -1.20 23.75 8.30
N LYS A 91 -0.02 24.00 8.89
CA LYS A 91 0.75 22.97 9.61
C LYS A 91 -0.05 22.42 10.78
N LEU A 92 -0.68 23.30 11.57
CA LEU A 92 -1.54 22.92 12.69
C LEU A 92 -2.73 22.08 12.23
N ASN A 93 -3.41 22.46 11.15
CA ASN A 93 -4.51 21.67 10.60
C ASN A 93 -4.06 20.27 10.14
N MET A 94 -2.86 20.15 9.57
CA MET A 94 -2.32 18.85 9.16
C MET A 94 -1.93 17.97 10.37
N ILE A 95 -1.38 18.56 11.42
CA ILE A 95 -1.09 17.86 12.69
C ILE A 95 -2.40 17.41 13.35
N GLU A 96 -3.42 18.26 13.36
CA GLU A 96 -4.75 17.90 13.88
C GLU A 96 -5.36 16.73 13.09
N LYS A 97 -5.22 16.75 11.77
CA LYS A 97 -5.67 15.65 10.91
C LYS A 97 -4.98 14.33 11.25
N ILE A 98 -3.66 14.34 11.45
CA ILE A 98 -2.90 13.17 11.89
C ILE A 98 -3.42 12.70 13.26
N ASN A 99 -3.57 13.61 14.22
CA ASN A 99 -4.03 13.27 15.56
C ASN A 99 -5.44 12.65 15.55
N ASN A 100 -6.35 13.17 14.73
CA ASN A 100 -7.70 12.61 14.59
C ASN A 100 -7.68 11.22 13.94
N GLU A 101 -6.78 10.98 12.99
CA GLU A 101 -6.65 9.68 12.32
C GLU A 101 -6.10 8.59 13.25
N TYR A 102 -5.15 8.95 14.13
CA TYR A 102 -4.45 8.01 15.01
C TYR A 102 -4.90 8.05 16.48
N ASP A 103 -5.95 8.81 16.83
CA ASP A 103 -6.40 9.08 18.21
C ASP A 103 -6.55 7.81 19.06
N ILE A 104 -7.23 6.79 18.54
CA ILE A 104 -7.48 5.53 19.26
C ILE A 104 -6.16 4.83 19.64
N TYR A 105 -5.18 4.85 18.74
CA TYR A 105 -3.88 4.19 18.93
C TYR A 105 -2.98 4.99 19.88
N LEU A 106 -3.00 6.33 19.77
CA LEU A 106 -2.29 7.23 20.68
C LEU A 106 -2.79 7.06 22.11
N ARG A 107 -4.13 7.05 22.31
CA ARG A 107 -4.73 6.80 23.63
C ARG A 107 -4.37 5.43 24.17
N ALA A 108 -4.30 4.41 23.32
CA ALA A 108 -3.91 3.06 23.74
C ALA A 108 -2.47 3.01 24.28
N ILE A 109 -1.55 3.80 23.72
CA ILE A 109 -0.19 3.97 24.28
C ILE A 109 -0.11 5.07 25.36
N GLY A 110 -1.23 5.61 25.83
CA GLY A 110 -1.27 6.62 26.88
C GLY A 110 -0.73 7.99 26.45
N GLU A 111 -0.73 8.28 25.15
CA GLU A 111 -0.40 9.59 24.61
C GLU A 111 -1.69 10.32 24.20
N SER A 112 -1.76 11.62 24.50
CA SER A 112 -2.92 12.44 24.15
C SER A 112 -2.90 12.90 22.69
N SER A 113 -1.71 13.08 22.11
CA SER A 113 -1.52 13.62 20.77
C SER A 113 -0.10 13.37 20.28
N PHE A 114 0.05 13.14 18.98
CA PHE A 114 1.32 13.21 18.28
C PHE A 114 1.76 14.67 18.12
N THR A 115 2.98 14.96 18.58
CA THR A 115 3.62 16.27 18.44
C THR A 115 4.91 16.12 17.65
N ILE A 116 5.10 16.95 16.62
CA ILE A 116 6.31 16.97 15.82
C ILE A 116 6.88 18.38 15.72
N ASP A 117 8.19 18.48 15.92
CA ASP A 117 8.99 19.63 15.52
C ASP A 117 9.32 19.51 14.03
N CYS A 118 8.61 20.27 13.19
CA CYS A 118 8.77 20.25 11.74
C CYS A 118 10.12 20.84 11.28
N ASP A 119 10.79 21.62 12.13
CA ASP A 119 12.08 22.25 11.84
C ASP A 119 13.27 21.37 12.25
N ASN A 120 12.98 20.22 12.89
CA ASN A 120 14.01 19.28 13.26
C ASN A 120 14.75 18.74 12.03
N ARG A 121 16.09 18.84 12.07
CA ARG A 121 16.98 18.46 10.98
C ARG A 121 16.85 17.00 10.55
N ILE A 122 16.39 16.12 11.44
CA ILE A 122 16.16 14.71 11.13
C ILE A 122 15.07 14.56 10.05
N TYR A 123 14.05 15.42 10.07
CA TYR A 123 12.94 15.33 9.12
C TYR A 123 13.26 15.91 7.74
N ASN A 124 14.37 16.66 7.60
CA ASN A 124 14.84 17.13 6.29
C ASN A 124 15.16 15.97 5.33
N VAL A 125 15.42 14.77 5.85
CA VAL A 125 15.64 13.57 5.01
C VAL A 125 14.37 13.15 4.26
N PHE A 126 13.18 13.51 4.77
CA PHE A 126 11.89 13.17 4.16
C PHE A 126 11.36 14.26 3.20
N ARG A 127 12.09 15.38 3.00
CA ARG A 127 11.71 16.44 2.06
C ARG A 127 11.94 16.07 0.60
#